data_AF-A0A951ZBZ5-F1
#
_entry.id   AF-A0A951ZBZ5-F1
#
_cell.length_a   1.000
_cell.length_b   1.000
_cell.length_c   1.000
_cell.angle_alpha   90.00
_cell.angle_beta   90.00
_cell.angle_gamma   90.00
#
_symmetry.space_group_name_H-M   'P 1'
#
loop_
_entity.id
_entity.type
_entity.pdbx_description
1 polymer ?
#
loop_
_entity_poly.entity_id
_entity_poly.type
_entity_poly.pdbx_seq_one_letter_code
_entity_poly.pdbx_strand_id
1 'polypeptide(L)' 'MLDARLQPLPPGIPGEICIGGAGVGRGYWHRPELSAERFVADPVHPGRRLYRTGDRGRLRAEGRVELRGRLDG' A
#
# COMPACT_ATOMS: atom_id res chain seq x y z
N MET A 1 -4.70 -3.73 -1.67
CA MET A 1 -5.34 -2.51 -2.16
C MET A 1 -5.98 -1.82 -0.97
N LEU A 2 -5.63 -0.57 -0.70
CA LEU A 2 -6.21 0.21 0.40
C LEU A 2 -6.94 1.45 -0.10
N ASP A 3 -7.94 1.90 0.66
CA ASP A 3 -8.56 3.21 0.50
C ASP A 3 -7.79 4.33 1.25
N ALA A 4 -8.31 5.56 1.20
CA ALA A 4 -7.69 6.71 1.86
C ALA A 4 -7.71 6.63 3.40
N ARG A 5 -8.52 5.74 3.98
CA ARG A 5 -8.61 5.47 5.42
C ARG A 5 -7.78 4.24 5.81
N LEU A 6 -6.90 3.77 4.91
CA LEU A 6 -6.04 2.61 5.07
C LEU A 6 -6.83 1.30 5.31
N GLN A 7 -8.04 1.19 4.76
CA GLN A 7 -8.86 -0.01 4.86
C GLN A 7 -8.72 -0.88 3.60
N PRO A 8 -8.67 -2.23 3.74
CA PRO A 8 -8.66 -3.14 2.62
C PRO A 8 -9.86 -2.95 1.70
N LEU A 9 -9.61 -2.94 0.39
CA LEU A 9 -10.66 -2.90 -0.63
C LEU A 9 -10.94 -4.29 -1.20
N PRO A 10 -12.21 -4.62 -1.52
CA PRO A 10 -12.55 -5.85 -2.24
C PRO A 10 -11.85 -5.93 -3.61
N PRO A 11 -11.66 -7.14 -4.18
CA PRO A 11 -11.19 -7.29 -5.55
C PRO A 11 -12.05 -6.52 -6.55
N GLY A 12 -11.42 -5.96 -7.58
CA GLY A 12 -12.03 -5.15 -8.62
C GLY A 12 -12.13 -3.66 -8.31
N ILE A 13 -12.15 -3.28 -7.03
CA ILE A 13 -12.26 -1.88 -6.60
C ILE A 13 -10.89 -1.19 -6.70
N PRO A 14 -10.78 -0.06 -7.41
CA PRO A 14 -9.52 0.69 -7.48
C PRO A 14 -9.14 1.29 -6.14
N GLY A 15 -7.85 1.20 -5.79
CA GLY A 15 -7.27 1.81 -4.61
C GLY A 15 -5.75 1.99 -4.75
N GLU A 16 -5.10 2.31 -3.64
CA GLU A 16 -3.64 2.38 -3.59
C GLU A 16 -3.04 0.97 -3.55
N ILE A 17 -2.02 0.76 -4.38
CA ILE A 17 -1.17 -0.44 -4.32
C ILE A 17 -0.25 -0.30 -3.11
N CYS A 18 -0.28 -1.29 -2.22
CA CYS A 18 0.55 -1.35 -1.02
C CYS A 18 1.31 -2.68 -0.98
N ILE A 19 2.57 -2.65 -0.56
CA ILE A 19 3.46 -3.81 -0.51
C ILE A 19 3.68 -4.20 0.96
N GLY A 20 3.46 -5.48 1.27
CA GLY A 20 3.73 -6.07 2.58
C GLY A 20 4.81 -7.15 2.54
N GLY A 21 5.13 -7.72 3.71
CA GLY A 21 6.04 -8.85 3.84
C GLY A 21 7.50 -8.48 4.14
N ALA A 22 8.38 -9.48 4.12
CA ALA A 22 9.77 -9.34 4.57
C ALA A 22 10.62 -8.37 3.73
N GLY A 23 10.22 -8.09 2.49
CA GLY A 23 10.90 -7.13 1.61
C GLY A 23 10.60 -5.66 1.90
N VAL A 24 9.69 -5.36 2.83
CA VAL A 24 9.37 -3.97 3.20
C VAL A 24 10.56 -3.35 3.95
N GLY A 25 11.03 -2.21 3.44
CA GLY A 25 12.14 -1.46 4.03
C GLY A 25 11.88 -0.98 5.46
N ARG A 26 12.94 -0.53 6.14
CA ARG A 26 12.84 -0.04 7.52
C ARG A 26 12.16 1.34 7.61
N GLY A 27 12.25 2.12 6.54
CA GLY A 27 11.90 3.53 6.45
C GLY A 27 12.89 4.24 5.54
N TYR A 28 12.74 5.55 5.40
CA TYR A 28 13.69 6.43 4.73
C TYR A 28 14.73 6.95 5.72
N TRP A 29 16.00 6.89 5.33
CA TRP A 29 17.12 7.36 6.14
C TRP A 29 16.96 8.85 6.48
N HIS A 30 17.04 9.21 7.77
CA HIS A 30 16.91 10.58 8.29
C HIS A 30 15.62 11.31 7.85
N ARG A 31 14.54 10.58 7.56
CA ARG A 31 13.23 11.14 7.19
C ARG A 31 12.11 10.43 7.95
N PRO A 32 12.01 10.61 9.29
CA PRO A 32 11.04 9.88 10.11
C PRO A 32 9.59 10.22 9.76
N GLU A 33 9.28 11.46 9.38
CA GLU A 33 7.93 11.90 9.02
C GLU A 33 7.45 11.21 7.73
N LEU A 34 8.29 11.24 6.69
CA LEU A 34 8.00 10.55 5.43
C LEU A 34 7.94 9.03 5.62
N SER A 35 8.74 8.49 6.54
CA SER A 35 8.69 7.07 6.90
C SER A 35 7.34 6.72 7.55
N ALA A 36 6.85 7.54 8.48
CA ALA A 36 5.54 7.32 9.10
C ALA A 36 4.39 7.46 8.10
N GLU A 37 4.50 8.37 7.13
CA GLU A 37 3.51 8.57 6.07
C GLU A 37 3.42 7.36 5.11
N ARG A 38 4.57 6.79 4.73
CA ARG A 38 4.65 5.74 3.70
C ARG A 38 4.69 4.32 4.26
N PHE A 39 5.14 4.12 5.49
CA PHE A 39 5.24 2.81 6.13
C PHE A 39 4.21 2.69 7.25
N VAL A 40 3.01 2.23 6.90
CA VAL A 40 1.84 2.19 7.78
C VAL A 40 1.62 0.80 8.37
N ALA A 41 0.80 0.68 9.41
CA ALA A 41 0.42 -0.62 9.97
C ALA A 41 -0.37 -1.45 8.95
N ASP A 42 -0.14 -2.76 8.92
CA ASP A 42 -0.94 -3.69 8.12
C ASP A 42 -2.28 -3.98 8.84
N PRO A 43 -3.43 -3.57 8.30
CA PRO A 43 -4.74 -3.77 8.95
C PRO A 43 -5.19 -5.24 8.97
N VAL A 44 -4.57 -6.11 8.16
CA VAL A 44 -4.92 -7.53 8.05
C VAL A 44 -3.94 -8.40 8.86
N HIS A 45 -2.70 -7.95 9.03
CA HIS A 45 -1.66 -8.70 9.76
C HIS A 45 -1.07 -7.86 10.89
N PRO A 46 -1.62 -7.95 12.12
CA PRO A 46 -1.13 -7.21 13.28
C PRO A 46 0.39 -7.37 13.49
N GLY A 47 1.07 -6.27 13.80
CA GLY A 47 2.52 -6.23 13.98
C GLY A 47 3.34 -6.18 12.69
N ARG A 48 2.71 -6.27 11.51
CA ARG A 48 3.37 -6.04 10.21
C ARG A 48 3.14 -4.60 9.72
N ARG A 49 3.93 -4.22 8.72
CA ARG A 49 3.84 -2.92 8.06
C ARG A 49 3.63 -3.09 6.56
N LEU A 50 3.02 -2.09 5.96
CA LEU A 50 2.84 -1.94 4.53
C LEU A 50 3.59 -0.69 4.05
N TYR A 51 4.22 -0.79 2.88
CA TYR A 51 4.73 0.35 2.14
C TYR A 51 3.68 0.84 1.12
N ARG A 52 3.32 2.11 1.23
CA ARG A 52 2.41 2.83 0.32
C ARG A 52 3.17 3.32 -0.90
N THR A 53 2.90 2.73 -2.08
CA THR A 53 3.70 3.01 -3.27
C THR A 53 3.33 4.34 -3.92
N GLY A 54 2.14 4.88 -3.64
CA GLY A 54 1.56 6.01 -4.36
C GLY A 54 0.98 5.64 -5.73
N ASP A 55 0.93 4.35 -6.07
CA ASP A 55 0.36 3.89 -7.33
C ASP A 55 -1.11 3.54 -7.17
N ARG A 56 -1.93 3.94 -8.14
CA ARG A 56 -3.33 3.54 -8.25
C ARG A 56 -3.42 2.24 -9.04
N GLY A 57 -4.19 1.29 -8.53
CA GLY A 57 -4.45 0.04 -9.23
C GLY A 57 -5.69 -0.67 -8.72
N ARG A 58 -5.91 -1.89 -9.20
CA ARG A 58 -6.94 -2.80 -8.67
C ARG A 58 -6.46 -4.24 -8.66
N LEU A 59 -6.96 -5.03 -7.72
CA LEU A 59 -6.73 -6.46 -7.67
C LEU A 59 -7.78 -7.16 -8.53
N ARG A 60 -7.38 -7.94 -9.53
CA ARG A 60 -8.27 -8.79 -10.33
C ARG A 60 -8.67 -10.02 -9.54
N ALA A 61 -9.79 -10.65 -9.92
CA ALA A 61 -10.28 -11.88 -9.27
C ALA A 61 -9.24 -13.01 -9.34
N GLU A 62 -8.44 -13.07 -10.42
CA GLU A 62 -7.32 -14.01 -10.57
C GLU A 62 -6.06 -13.67 -9.75
N GLY A 63 -6.11 -12.66 -8.86
CA GLY A 63 -4.99 -12.26 -8.01
C GLY A 63 -3.95 -11.37 -8.68
N ARG A 64 -4.14 -10.99 -9.95
CA ARG A 64 -3.25 -10.06 -10.66
C ARG A 64 -3.53 -8.61 -10.28
N VAL A 65 -2.47 -7.81 -10.18
CA VAL A 65 -2.59 -6.36 -10.00
C VAL A 65 -2.58 -5.67 -11.35
N GLU A 66 -3.58 -4.82 -11.60
CA GLU A 66 -3.58 -3.90 -12.74
C GLU A 66 -3.16 -2.51 -12.27
N LEU A 67 -2.05 -2.01 -12.83
CA LEU A 67 -1.57 -0.65 -12.62
C LEU A 67 -2.40 0.33 -13.46
N ARG A 68 -2.81 1.45 -12.84
CA ARG A 68 -3.64 2.49 -13.47
C ARG A 68 -3.01 3.88 -13.43
N GLY A 69 -1.79 4.00 -12.91
CA GLY A 69 -1.03 5.24 -12.85
C GLY A 69 -0.72 5.65 -11.41
N ARG A 70 -0.44 6.94 -11.24
CA ARG A 70 -0.02 7.56 -9.99
C ARG A 70 -1.20 8.22 -9.28
N LEU A 71 -1.16 8.30 -7.95
CA LEU A 71 -2.12 9.07 -7.17
C LEU A 71 -1.81 10.57 -7.17
N ASP A 72 -0.55 10.92 -7.40
CA ASP A 72 -0.01 12.29 -7.41
C ASP A 72 0.23 12.85 -8.82
N GLY A 73 -0.23 12.14 -9.86
CA GLY A 73 -0.09 12.50 -11.27
C GLY A 73 -1.29 13.22 -11.86
#